data_AF-A0A812QNP7-F1
#
_entry.id   AF-A0A812QNP7-F1
#
_cell.length_a   1.000
_cell.length_b   1.000
_cell.length_c   1.000
_cell.angle_alpha   90.00
_cell.angle_beta   90.00
_cell.angle_gamma   90.00
#
_symmetry.space_group_name_H-M   'P 1'
#
loop_
_entity.id
_entity.type
_entity.pdbx_description
1 polymer ?
#
loop_
_entity_poly.entity_id
_entity_poly.type
_entity_poly.pdbx_seq_one_letter_code
_entity_poly.pdbx_strand_id
1 'polypeptide(L)'
;MRSIVLVLLAATAAAELRGRAKRQGRSIGCSCDCCNVAQRRPDERQGVVGVKCAPAEGHSREVCAEQCQTSPRDEVLGLVARDEVVDYARFCFYECKPPSGLTSALSSQCLALASDETKQVTDADGNPLDPAFLYEHQSVVALAEEGDETPDEDVETEESKESSPKLLANTTQSKSEDAENGEDSEELPDAESDPLVAASGARDAAWHAEGSAAKAARAARKALEALETGRNETWQNAMTEADKALSFMKQTDFRLATAHVKGPKPWRIQAAEAARAAAQPYLEAHTHLAETLPNLDRQASMQASKAAKDLQAKADELKTKAAVLRRRGKDTSAELTEQFASQTAQQAAEKEQAAKDWLAAAHSNEQKARDERYLENAQVAAQQAAQQLKLPQRYQPRGSNGCDQGCAASSHLIRFPDFRTSEVRSFALEGIRQAVIWARARSI
;
A
#
# COMPACT_ATOMS: atom_id res chain seq x y z
N MET A 1 26.46 -16.20 -61.68
CA MET A 1 25.06 -16.28 -61.19
C MET A 1 24.64 -17.64 -60.64
N ARG A 2 25.27 -18.78 -61.00
CA ARG A 2 24.87 -20.11 -60.48
C ARG A 2 25.25 -20.38 -59.00
N SER A 3 26.23 -19.69 -58.43
CA SER A 3 26.66 -19.93 -57.03
C SER A 3 25.83 -19.21 -55.96
N ILE A 4 25.03 -18.19 -56.32
CA ILE A 4 24.22 -17.45 -55.34
C ILE A 4 22.93 -18.21 -55.00
N VAL A 5 22.39 -18.98 -55.95
CA VAL A 5 21.16 -19.77 -55.78
C VAL A 5 21.37 -20.95 -54.81
N LEU A 6 22.58 -21.53 -54.76
CA LEU A 6 22.89 -22.67 -53.89
C LEU A 6 23.06 -22.30 -52.41
N VAL A 7 23.49 -21.06 -52.12
CA VAL A 7 23.62 -20.57 -50.73
C VAL A 7 22.24 -20.23 -50.13
N LEU A 8 21.31 -19.74 -50.95
CA LEU A 8 19.94 -19.44 -50.53
C LEU A 8 19.10 -20.71 -50.24
N LEU A 9 19.35 -21.81 -50.96
CA LEU A 9 18.66 -23.09 -50.75
C LEU A 9 19.17 -23.87 -49.52
N ALA A 10 20.42 -23.66 -49.09
CA ALA A 10 20.94 -24.30 -47.87
C ALA A 10 20.49 -23.57 -46.58
N ALA A 11 20.18 -22.27 -46.67
CA ALA A 11 19.74 -21.48 -45.52
C ALA A 11 18.30 -21.79 -45.08
N THR A 12 17.43 -22.26 -45.98
CA THR A 12 16.03 -22.59 -45.66
C THR A 12 15.89 -23.93 -44.94
N ALA A 13 16.70 -24.95 -45.27
CA ALA A 13 16.63 -26.27 -44.62
C ALA A 13 17.11 -26.26 -43.15
N ALA A 14 18.02 -25.36 -42.76
CA ALA A 14 18.50 -25.25 -41.39
C ALA A 14 17.51 -24.53 -40.43
N ALA A 15 16.55 -23.80 -40.98
CA ALA A 15 15.51 -23.12 -40.19
C ALA A 15 14.41 -24.09 -39.72
N GLU A 16 14.10 -25.14 -40.48
CA GLU A 16 13.05 -26.11 -40.12
C GLU A 16 13.46 -27.12 -39.03
N LEU A 17 14.74 -27.45 -38.89
CA LEU A 17 15.20 -28.39 -37.87
C LEU A 17 15.47 -27.77 -36.49
N ARG A 18 15.49 -26.43 -36.37
CA ARG A 18 15.53 -25.74 -35.06
C ARG A 18 14.16 -25.57 -34.40
N GLY A 19 13.06 -25.83 -35.13
CA GLY A 19 11.69 -25.69 -34.62
C GLY A 19 11.14 -26.88 -33.82
N ARG A 20 11.78 -28.05 -33.86
CA ARG A 20 11.23 -29.30 -33.28
C ARG A 20 11.82 -29.78 -31.96
N ALA A 21 12.82 -29.08 -31.42
CA ALA A 21 13.42 -29.41 -30.11
C ALA A 21 12.90 -28.55 -28.95
N LYS A 22 11.74 -27.89 -29.11
CA LYS A 22 10.94 -27.41 -27.97
C LYS A 22 10.35 -28.68 -27.33
N ARG A 23 11.13 -29.29 -26.43
CA ARG A 23 10.66 -30.37 -25.55
C ARG A 23 9.26 -29.97 -25.08
N GLN A 24 8.27 -30.79 -25.41
CA GLN A 24 6.98 -30.80 -24.75
C GLN A 24 7.24 -31.16 -23.29
N GLY A 25 7.79 -30.21 -22.51
CA GLY A 25 7.58 -30.20 -21.08
C GLY A 25 6.08 -30.03 -20.95
N ARG A 26 5.39 -31.15 -20.74
CA ARG A 26 3.97 -31.19 -20.45
C ARG A 26 3.82 -30.38 -19.17
N SER A 27 3.48 -29.12 -19.34
CA SER A 27 3.16 -28.19 -18.26
C SER A 27 2.13 -28.89 -17.39
N ILE A 28 2.45 -29.01 -16.11
CA ILE A 28 1.55 -29.59 -15.14
C ILE A 28 0.36 -28.63 -15.02
N GLY A 29 -0.86 -29.17 -15.15
CA GLY A 29 -2.06 -28.39 -14.96
C GLY A 29 -2.16 -27.88 -13.53
N CYS A 30 -2.70 -26.69 -13.34
CA CYS A 30 -2.95 -26.18 -12.00
C CYS A 30 -4.07 -27.02 -11.32
N SER A 31 -3.87 -27.40 -10.06
CA SER A 31 -4.87 -28.08 -9.21
C SER A 31 -4.79 -27.54 -7.79
N CYS A 32 -5.95 -27.43 -7.12
CA CYS A 32 -6.01 -27.05 -5.71
C CYS A 32 -5.39 -28.10 -4.78
N ASP A 33 -5.08 -29.30 -5.29
CA ASP A 33 -4.43 -30.34 -4.51
C ASP A 33 -3.04 -29.91 -4.01
N CYS A 34 -2.39 -29.00 -4.72
CA CYS A 34 -1.09 -28.43 -4.38
C CYS A 34 -1.19 -27.19 -3.46
N CYS A 35 -2.39 -26.87 -2.98
CA CYS A 35 -2.67 -25.69 -2.17
C CYS A 35 -3.12 -26.09 -0.77
N ASN A 36 -2.52 -25.45 0.24
CA ASN A 36 -2.90 -25.61 1.64
C ASN A 36 -3.38 -24.30 2.24
N VAL A 37 -4.17 -24.40 3.30
CA VAL A 37 -4.61 -23.24 4.09
C VAL A 37 -3.41 -22.64 4.82
N ALA A 38 -3.19 -21.36 4.62
CA ALA A 38 -2.15 -20.58 5.27
C ALA A 38 -2.73 -19.30 5.88
N GLN A 39 -2.00 -18.71 6.82
CA GLN A 39 -2.40 -17.45 7.42
C GLN A 39 -2.21 -16.30 6.42
N ARG A 40 -3.20 -15.41 6.32
CA ARG A 40 -3.07 -14.17 5.56
C ARG A 40 -2.03 -13.26 6.19
N ARG A 41 -1.27 -12.55 5.36
CA ARG A 41 -0.40 -11.48 5.86
C ARG A 41 -1.25 -10.35 6.44
N PRO A 42 -0.74 -9.57 7.40
CA PRO A 42 -1.51 -8.48 8.02
C PRO A 42 -2.09 -7.48 7.00
N ASP A 43 -1.38 -7.23 5.90
CA ASP A 43 -1.78 -6.36 4.78
C ASP A 43 -2.78 -7.01 3.81
N GLU A 44 -2.92 -8.34 3.83
CA GLU A 44 -3.86 -9.09 2.99
C GLU A 44 -5.19 -9.40 3.71
N ARG A 45 -5.35 -9.00 4.97
CA ARG A 45 -6.58 -9.26 5.73
C ARG A 45 -7.72 -8.38 5.23
N GLN A 46 -8.83 -9.01 4.86
CA GLN A 46 -10.09 -8.35 4.53
C GLN A 46 -11.09 -8.73 5.62
N GLY A 47 -11.54 -7.75 6.42
CA GLY A 47 -12.46 -8.00 7.52
C GLY A 47 -11.90 -8.96 8.58
N VAL A 48 -12.71 -9.94 8.99
CA VAL A 48 -12.33 -10.98 9.98
C VAL A 48 -11.59 -12.16 9.36
N VAL A 49 -11.42 -12.19 8.04
CA VAL A 49 -10.82 -13.31 7.32
C VAL A 49 -9.31 -13.37 7.52
N GLY A 50 -8.87 -14.31 8.35
CA GLY A 50 -7.46 -14.51 8.70
C GLY A 50 -6.71 -15.59 7.90
N VAL A 51 -7.41 -16.35 7.05
CA VAL A 51 -6.86 -17.50 6.31
C VAL A 51 -7.02 -17.35 4.80
N LYS A 52 -6.13 -17.97 4.03
CA LYS A 52 -6.15 -18.04 2.56
C LYS A 52 -5.60 -19.37 2.08
N CYS A 53 -5.77 -19.67 0.80
CA CYS A 53 -5.07 -20.78 0.15
C CYS A 53 -3.73 -20.31 -0.41
N ALA A 54 -2.67 -21.10 -0.18
CA ALA A 54 -1.31 -20.83 -0.64
C ALA A 54 -0.64 -22.13 -1.10
N PRO A 55 0.44 -22.08 -1.89
CA PRO A 55 1.15 -23.28 -2.31
C PRO A 55 1.64 -24.06 -1.09
N ALA A 56 1.41 -25.37 -1.09
CA ALA A 56 1.83 -26.24 0.00
C ALA A 56 3.36 -26.39 0.02
N GLU A 57 3.98 -26.27 1.20
CA GLU A 57 5.42 -26.46 1.37
C GLU A 57 5.85 -27.94 1.37
N GLY A 58 4.90 -28.86 1.52
CA GLY A 58 5.15 -30.31 1.68
C GLY A 58 5.30 -31.10 0.38
N HIS A 59 4.99 -30.51 -0.78
CA HIS A 59 5.09 -31.20 -2.07
C HIS A 59 6.43 -30.92 -2.75
N SER A 60 6.98 -31.94 -3.43
CA SER A 60 8.17 -31.74 -4.25
C SER A 60 7.86 -30.86 -5.45
N ARG A 61 8.85 -30.09 -5.92
CA ARG A 61 8.76 -29.23 -7.12
C ARG A 61 8.40 -29.99 -8.40
N GLU A 62 8.56 -31.32 -8.39
CA GLU A 62 8.20 -32.19 -9.50
C GLU A 62 6.69 -32.44 -9.58
N VAL A 63 5.99 -32.43 -8.43
CA VAL A 63 4.54 -32.62 -8.34
C VAL A 63 3.82 -31.28 -8.43
N CYS A 64 4.29 -30.29 -7.66
CA CYS A 64 3.74 -28.95 -7.62
C CYS A 64 4.83 -27.97 -8.05
N ALA A 65 4.92 -27.71 -9.35
CA ALA A 65 5.86 -26.73 -9.89
C ALA A 65 5.50 -25.31 -9.42
N GLU A 66 6.48 -24.39 -9.38
CA GLU A 66 6.23 -22.98 -9.02
C GLU A 66 5.28 -22.29 -10.01
N GLN A 67 5.15 -22.85 -11.22
CA GLN A 67 4.23 -22.37 -12.24
C GLN A 67 3.48 -23.53 -12.90
N CYS A 68 2.25 -23.28 -13.31
CA CYS A 68 1.36 -24.26 -13.92
C CYS A 68 0.55 -23.64 -15.07
N GLN A 69 -0.12 -24.49 -15.83
CA GLN A 69 -1.08 -24.03 -16.85
C GLN A 69 -2.50 -24.18 -16.33
N THR A 70 -3.27 -23.10 -16.43
CA THR A 70 -4.69 -23.12 -16.13
C THR A 70 -5.45 -23.96 -17.16
N SER A 71 -6.62 -24.45 -16.76
CA SER A 71 -7.51 -25.16 -17.67
C SER A 71 -8.04 -24.17 -18.72
N PRO A 72 -8.25 -24.59 -19.99
CA PRO A 72 -8.89 -23.72 -20.99
C PRO A 72 -10.35 -23.37 -20.66
N ARG A 73 -10.93 -24.00 -19.63
CA ARG A 73 -12.27 -23.71 -19.09
C ARG A 73 -12.24 -22.94 -17.77
N ASP A 74 -11.08 -22.45 -17.37
CA ASP A 74 -10.92 -21.59 -16.21
C ASP A 74 -11.61 -20.24 -16.50
N GLU A 75 -12.60 -19.87 -15.68
CA GLU A 75 -13.39 -18.64 -15.86
C GLU A 75 -12.77 -17.43 -15.13
N VAL A 76 -11.96 -17.66 -14.07
CA VAL A 76 -11.49 -16.60 -13.16
C VAL A 76 -10.14 -16.06 -13.63
N LEU A 77 -9.17 -16.94 -13.90
CA LEU A 77 -7.87 -16.55 -14.45
C LEU A 77 -7.79 -16.66 -15.97
N GLY A 78 -8.72 -17.39 -16.62
CA GLY A 78 -8.66 -17.68 -18.05
C GLY A 78 -8.72 -16.46 -18.98
N LEU A 79 -9.31 -15.34 -18.55
CA LEU A 79 -9.35 -14.11 -19.36
C LEU A 79 -8.01 -13.38 -19.38
N VAL A 80 -7.31 -13.36 -18.25
CA VAL A 80 -6.03 -12.64 -18.08
C VAL A 80 -4.85 -13.51 -18.54
N ALA A 81 -4.95 -14.83 -18.40
CA ALA A 81 -3.86 -15.77 -18.62
C ALA A 81 -4.00 -16.59 -19.92
N ARG A 82 -4.69 -16.09 -20.95
CA ARG A 82 -4.85 -16.80 -22.24
C ARG A 82 -3.45 -17.15 -22.79
N ASP A 83 -3.13 -18.44 -22.76
CA ASP A 83 -1.86 -19.07 -23.19
C ASP A 83 -0.65 -18.87 -22.26
N GLU A 84 -0.84 -18.33 -21.05
CA GLU A 84 0.26 -18.05 -20.12
C GLU A 84 0.39 -19.06 -18.98
N VAL A 85 1.64 -19.24 -18.57
CA VAL A 85 2.02 -20.01 -17.40
C VAL A 85 1.79 -19.12 -16.17
N VAL A 86 0.92 -19.55 -15.26
CA VAL A 86 0.58 -18.81 -14.03
C VAL A 86 1.40 -19.29 -12.86
N ASP A 87 1.72 -18.37 -11.94
CA ASP A 87 2.34 -18.71 -10.66
C ASP A 87 1.32 -19.46 -9.78
N TYR A 88 1.76 -20.56 -9.16
CA TYR A 88 0.90 -21.37 -8.31
C TYR A 88 0.36 -20.59 -7.11
N ALA A 89 1.10 -19.59 -6.60
CA ALA A 89 0.62 -18.72 -5.54
C ALA A 89 -0.60 -17.89 -5.97
N ARG A 90 -0.62 -17.45 -7.23
CA ARG A 90 -1.75 -16.72 -7.79
C ARG A 90 -2.94 -17.66 -8.03
N PHE A 91 -2.69 -18.85 -8.56
CA PHE A 91 -3.72 -19.87 -8.76
C PHE A 91 -4.39 -20.27 -7.43
N CYS A 92 -3.60 -20.67 -6.43
CA CYS A 92 -4.14 -21.05 -5.12
C CYS A 92 -4.98 -19.95 -4.47
N PHE A 93 -4.60 -18.69 -4.68
CA PHE A 93 -5.28 -17.55 -4.07
C PHE A 93 -6.65 -17.25 -4.69
N TYR A 94 -6.78 -17.37 -6.02
CA TYR A 94 -8.01 -16.98 -6.74
C TYR A 94 -8.93 -18.15 -7.09
N GLU A 95 -8.40 -19.37 -7.25
CA GLU A 95 -9.17 -20.53 -7.74
C GLU A 95 -9.56 -21.52 -6.64
N CYS A 96 -8.96 -21.39 -5.45
CA CYS A 96 -9.13 -22.32 -4.34
C CYS A 96 -9.64 -21.61 -3.09
N LYS A 97 -10.44 -22.32 -2.29
CA LYS A 97 -10.97 -21.87 -1.00
C LYS A 97 -10.58 -22.82 0.14
N PRO A 98 -10.45 -22.31 1.38
CA PRO A 98 -10.33 -23.15 2.56
C PRO A 98 -11.57 -24.05 2.74
N PRO A 99 -11.42 -25.32 3.17
CA PRO A 99 -12.53 -26.29 3.20
C PRO A 99 -13.64 -25.93 4.18
N SER A 100 -13.32 -25.26 5.28
CA SER A 100 -14.26 -24.82 6.32
C SER A 100 -14.27 -23.29 6.46
N GLY A 101 -13.91 -22.57 5.39
CA GLY A 101 -13.85 -21.11 5.40
C GLY A 101 -12.94 -20.58 6.51
N LEU A 102 -13.49 -19.69 7.35
CA LEU A 102 -12.80 -19.01 8.46
C LEU A 102 -12.22 -19.95 9.53
N THR A 103 -12.83 -21.12 9.75
CA THR A 103 -12.44 -22.08 10.79
C THR A 103 -11.53 -23.19 10.28
N SER A 104 -11.10 -23.10 9.00
CA SER A 104 -10.23 -24.11 8.40
C SER A 104 -8.90 -24.19 9.16
N ALA A 105 -8.50 -25.42 9.50
CA ALA A 105 -7.20 -25.67 10.13
C ALA A 105 -6.05 -25.24 9.22
N LEU A 106 -5.00 -24.64 9.79
CA LEU A 106 -3.79 -24.35 9.03
C LEU A 106 -3.21 -25.65 8.46
N SER A 107 -2.66 -25.57 7.25
CA SER A 107 -2.13 -26.69 6.48
C SER A 107 -3.16 -27.72 5.98
N SER A 108 -4.47 -27.52 6.19
CA SER A 108 -5.48 -28.35 5.54
C SER A 108 -5.49 -28.13 4.02
N GLN A 109 -5.82 -29.15 3.24
CA GLN A 109 -5.89 -29.05 1.79
C GLN A 109 -7.02 -28.10 1.36
N CYS A 110 -6.74 -27.23 0.40
CA CYS A 110 -7.74 -26.34 -0.17
C CYS A 110 -8.65 -27.05 -1.18
N LEU A 111 -9.87 -26.54 -1.34
CA LEU A 111 -10.84 -27.04 -2.31
C LEU A 111 -10.96 -26.08 -3.49
N ALA A 112 -11.26 -26.60 -4.68
CA ALA A 112 -11.62 -25.75 -5.82
C ALA A 112 -12.91 -24.99 -5.53
N LEU A 113 -13.02 -23.77 -6.07
CA LEU A 113 -14.27 -23.02 -6.05
C LEU A 113 -15.36 -23.77 -6.82
N ALA A 114 -16.58 -23.73 -6.30
CA ALA A 114 -17.75 -24.27 -7.00
C ALA A 114 -18.13 -23.34 -8.16
N SER A 115 -18.79 -23.86 -9.19
CA SER A 115 -19.08 -23.11 -10.42
C SER A 115 -20.00 -21.89 -10.22
N ASP A 116 -20.80 -21.87 -9.17
CA ASP A 116 -21.62 -20.73 -8.73
C ASP A 116 -20.81 -19.69 -7.95
N GLU A 117 -19.75 -20.10 -7.26
CA GLU A 117 -18.79 -19.23 -6.57
C GLU A 117 -17.84 -18.55 -7.55
N THR A 118 -17.38 -19.28 -8.58
CA THR A 118 -16.51 -18.79 -9.67
C THR A 118 -17.05 -17.51 -10.32
N LYS A 119 -18.37 -17.43 -10.50
CA LYS A 119 -19.04 -16.26 -11.08
C LYS A 119 -19.07 -15.04 -10.15
N GLN A 120 -19.03 -15.27 -8.83
CA GLN A 120 -19.04 -14.22 -7.84
C GLN A 120 -17.64 -13.62 -7.63
N VAL A 121 -16.59 -14.42 -7.83
CA VAL A 121 -15.18 -14.00 -7.67
C VAL A 121 -14.59 -13.37 -8.92
N THR A 122 -15.42 -12.94 -9.85
CA THR A 122 -15.00 -12.20 -11.05
C THR A 122 -15.77 -10.89 -11.10
N ASP A 123 -15.07 -9.77 -11.24
CA ASP A 123 -15.72 -8.46 -11.38
C ASP A 123 -16.39 -8.29 -12.76
N ALA A 124 -17.10 -7.17 -12.95
CA ALA A 124 -17.77 -6.87 -14.23
C ALA A 124 -16.80 -6.71 -15.41
N ASP A 125 -15.53 -6.43 -15.14
CA ASP A 125 -14.46 -6.26 -16.13
C ASP A 125 -13.73 -7.58 -16.43
N GLY A 126 -14.07 -8.67 -15.74
CA GLY A 126 -13.43 -9.98 -15.91
C GLY A 126 -12.14 -10.16 -15.10
N ASN A 127 -11.88 -9.31 -14.10
CA ASN A 127 -10.74 -9.49 -13.21
C ASN A 127 -11.09 -10.39 -12.03
N PRO A 128 -10.15 -11.23 -11.57
CA PRO A 128 -10.36 -12.07 -10.41
C PRO A 128 -10.40 -11.22 -9.13
N LEU A 129 -11.41 -11.47 -8.30
CA LEU A 129 -11.59 -10.91 -6.96
C LEU A 129 -11.14 -11.93 -5.90
N ASP A 130 -10.70 -11.44 -4.74
CA ASP A 130 -10.34 -12.29 -3.62
C ASP A 130 -11.56 -13.07 -3.10
N PRO A 131 -11.55 -14.41 -3.03
CA PRO A 131 -12.69 -15.19 -2.58
C PRO A 131 -13.04 -15.04 -1.09
N ALA A 132 -12.28 -14.26 -0.30
CA ALA A 132 -12.52 -14.00 1.13
C ALA A 132 -13.98 -13.74 1.50
N PHE A 133 -14.66 -12.91 0.72
CA PHE A 133 -16.04 -12.50 0.98
C PHE A 133 -17.03 -13.68 0.92
N LEU A 134 -16.74 -14.75 0.15
CA LEU A 134 -17.63 -15.90 0.02
C LEU A 134 -17.81 -16.66 1.33
N TYR A 135 -16.74 -16.79 2.11
CA TYR A 135 -16.74 -17.58 3.35
C TYR A 135 -16.81 -16.73 4.61
N GLU A 136 -16.76 -15.39 4.50
CA GLU A 136 -17.14 -14.50 5.60
C GLU A 136 -18.63 -14.69 5.96
N HIS A 137 -19.51 -14.75 4.95
CA HIS A 137 -20.95 -14.90 5.13
C HIS A 137 -21.39 -16.26 5.70
N GLN A 138 -20.65 -17.33 5.44
CA GLN A 138 -21.00 -18.66 5.95
C GLN A 138 -20.82 -18.77 7.48
N SER A 139 -19.93 -17.98 8.08
CA SER A 139 -19.71 -18.00 9.52
C SER A 139 -20.86 -17.40 10.33
N VAL A 140 -21.57 -16.43 9.76
CA VAL A 140 -22.66 -15.73 10.46
C VAL A 140 -23.93 -16.57 10.53
N VAL A 141 -24.12 -17.48 9.56
CA VAL A 141 -25.27 -18.39 9.52
C VAL A 141 -25.06 -19.58 10.47
N ALA A 142 -23.83 -20.10 10.57
CA ALA A 142 -23.52 -21.21 11.49
C ALA A 142 -23.68 -20.84 12.98
N LEU A 143 -23.53 -19.56 13.34
CA LEU A 143 -23.76 -19.07 14.70
C LEU A 143 -25.23 -18.73 15.00
N ALA A 144 -26.09 -18.69 13.98
CA ALA A 144 -27.51 -18.33 14.14
C ALA A 144 -28.44 -19.55 14.26
N GLU A 145 -28.00 -20.77 13.87
CA GLU A 145 -28.82 -21.98 13.97
C GLU A 145 -28.66 -22.77 15.29
N GLU A 146 -27.74 -22.38 16.19
CA GLU A 146 -27.57 -23.02 17.51
C GLU A 146 -28.34 -22.32 18.65
N GLY A 147 -29.36 -21.51 18.35
CA GLY A 147 -30.03 -20.65 19.33
C GLY A 147 -31.56 -20.71 19.34
N ASP A 148 -32.17 -21.89 19.49
CA ASP A 148 -33.57 -22.02 19.95
C ASP A 148 -33.79 -23.33 20.72
N GLU A 149 -33.10 -23.50 21.85
CA GLU A 149 -33.57 -24.36 22.94
C GLU A 149 -33.64 -23.51 24.22
N THR A 150 -34.87 -23.35 24.70
CA THR A 150 -35.22 -22.68 25.96
C THR A 150 -35.00 -23.62 27.16
N PRO A 151 -34.87 -23.05 28.37
CA PRO A 151 -33.99 -23.54 29.43
C PRO A 151 -34.73 -24.40 30.45
N ASP A 152 -34.05 -25.40 31.00
CA ASP A 152 -34.36 -25.95 32.32
C ASP A 152 -33.09 -26.53 32.96
N GLU A 153 -33.04 -26.40 34.29
CA GLU A 153 -32.13 -27.04 35.25
C GLU A 153 -30.78 -26.36 35.56
N ASP A 154 -30.83 -25.53 36.61
CA ASP A 154 -30.06 -25.70 37.85
C ASP A 154 -28.70 -26.40 37.72
N VAL A 155 -27.61 -25.63 37.58
CA VAL A 155 -26.26 -26.13 37.86
C VAL A 155 -25.49 -25.17 38.76
N GLU A 156 -24.98 -25.79 39.81
CA GLU A 156 -24.30 -25.23 40.96
C GLU A 156 -23.07 -24.40 40.61
N THR A 157 -22.88 -23.40 41.45
CA THR A 157 -21.77 -22.45 41.43
C THR A 157 -20.50 -23.13 41.94
N GLU A 158 -19.62 -23.58 41.05
CA GLU A 158 -18.26 -24.02 41.40
C GLU A 158 -17.23 -22.94 41.05
N GLU A 159 -16.70 -22.41 42.14
CA GLU A 159 -15.61 -21.47 42.34
C GLU A 159 -14.31 -21.89 41.62
N SER A 160 -13.80 -21.08 40.69
CA SER A 160 -12.45 -21.26 40.15
C SER A 160 -11.70 -19.94 39.97
N LYS A 161 -11.04 -19.56 41.07
CA LYS A 161 -9.69 -18.99 41.19
C LYS A 161 -9.13 -18.21 39.99
N GLU A 162 -9.32 -16.90 40.11
CA GLU A 162 -8.55 -15.85 39.49
C GLU A 162 -7.07 -15.90 39.92
N SER A 163 -6.16 -15.96 38.94
CA SER A 163 -4.71 -15.82 39.14
C SER A 163 -4.28 -14.43 38.67
N SER A 164 -4.23 -13.49 39.60
CA SER A 164 -3.65 -12.17 39.38
C SER A 164 -2.11 -12.21 39.53
N PRO A 165 -1.37 -11.39 38.77
CA PRO A 165 0.09 -11.30 38.85
C PRO A 165 0.55 -10.46 40.05
N LYS A 166 1.60 -10.95 40.71
CA LYS A 166 2.32 -10.29 41.81
C LYS A 166 2.86 -8.92 41.38
N LEU A 167 2.27 -7.85 41.90
CA LEU A 167 2.91 -6.53 41.95
C LEU A 167 3.61 -6.34 43.30
N LEU A 168 4.88 -5.96 43.20
CA LEU A 168 5.81 -5.69 44.27
C LEU A 168 5.32 -4.52 45.13
N ALA A 169 5.03 -4.80 46.41
CA ALA A 169 4.88 -3.80 47.44
C ALA A 169 6.28 -3.34 47.89
N ASN A 170 6.69 -2.15 47.47
CA ASN A 170 7.70 -1.38 48.20
C ASN A 170 6.95 -0.37 49.07
N THR A 171 6.81 -0.74 50.33
CA THR A 171 6.29 0.10 51.41
C THR A 171 7.32 1.20 51.70
N THR A 172 7.10 2.39 51.16
CA THR A 172 7.77 3.60 51.62
C THR A 172 7.05 4.07 52.87
N GLN A 173 7.73 3.90 53.99
CA GLN A 173 7.32 4.29 55.34
C GLN A 173 7.29 5.82 55.43
N SER A 174 6.19 6.44 55.00
CA SER A 174 5.93 7.86 55.23
C SER A 174 5.53 8.05 56.68
N LYS A 175 6.55 8.29 57.49
CA LYS A 175 6.53 8.82 58.84
C LYS A 175 5.79 10.17 58.84
N SER A 176 4.49 10.15 59.12
CA SER A 176 3.78 11.37 59.52
C SER A 176 4.01 11.56 61.02
N GLU A 177 5.12 12.22 61.31
CA GLU A 177 5.25 13.05 62.51
C GLU A 177 4.24 14.22 62.40
N ASP A 178 3.87 14.79 63.55
CA ASP A 178 2.90 15.88 63.73
C ASP A 178 1.44 15.47 63.97
N ALA A 179 1.21 14.83 65.12
CA ALA A 179 0.01 15.07 65.94
C ALA A 179 0.45 15.21 67.41
N GLU A 180 1.14 16.31 67.70
CA GLU A 180 1.31 16.82 69.07
C GLU A 180 0.00 17.44 69.58
N ASN A 181 -0.20 17.33 70.90
CA ASN A 181 -1.14 18.03 71.77
C ASN A 181 -2.63 17.79 71.48
N GLY A 182 -3.41 17.16 72.35
CA GLY A 182 -3.46 17.38 73.79
C GLY A 182 -4.75 18.16 74.06
N GLU A 183 -5.67 17.59 74.83
CA GLU A 183 -6.53 18.29 75.78
C GLU A 183 -7.54 17.31 76.38
N ASP A 184 -7.38 17.12 77.69
CA ASP A 184 -8.37 16.82 78.71
C ASP A 184 -9.78 16.44 78.23
N SER A 185 -10.09 15.15 78.33
CA SER A 185 -11.46 14.67 78.43
C SER A 185 -12.05 15.16 79.76
N GLU A 186 -12.52 16.41 79.80
CA GLU A 186 -13.52 16.82 80.79
C GLU A 186 -14.69 15.84 80.68
N GLU A 187 -14.97 15.14 81.78
CA GLU A 187 -16.20 14.38 81.99
C GLU A 187 -17.39 15.31 81.75
N LEU A 188 -17.94 15.25 80.53
CA LEU A 188 -19.22 15.86 80.23
C LEU A 188 -20.28 15.16 81.10
N PRO A 189 -21.08 15.92 81.86
CA PRO A 189 -22.14 15.36 82.68
C PRO A 189 -23.13 14.60 81.80
N ASP A 190 -23.71 13.53 82.35
CA ASP A 190 -24.77 12.72 81.75
C ASP A 190 -25.90 13.62 81.24
N ALA A 191 -25.80 14.05 79.97
CA ALA A 191 -26.83 14.78 79.27
C ALA A 191 -27.92 13.79 78.87
N GLU A 192 -28.69 13.44 79.88
CA GLU A 192 -29.91 12.68 79.83
C GLU A 192 -30.88 13.34 78.84
N SER A 193 -31.01 12.71 77.66
CA SER A 193 -32.25 12.60 76.91
C SER A 193 -32.87 13.85 76.26
N ASP A 194 -32.06 14.77 75.69
CA ASP A 194 -32.60 15.65 74.63
C ASP A 194 -32.25 15.09 73.23
N PRO A 195 -33.18 14.40 72.55
CA PRO A 195 -32.93 13.82 71.22
C PRO A 195 -32.51 14.86 70.18
N LEU A 196 -32.78 16.15 70.40
CA LEU A 196 -32.34 17.23 69.51
C LEU A 196 -30.83 17.46 69.57
N VAL A 197 -30.21 17.31 70.75
CA VAL A 197 -28.76 17.49 70.94
C VAL A 197 -27.98 16.32 70.32
N ALA A 198 -28.49 15.09 70.46
CA ALA A 198 -27.92 13.92 69.80
C ALA A 198 -28.05 14.01 68.27
N ALA A 199 -29.20 14.50 67.76
CA ALA A 199 -29.41 14.71 66.34
C ALA A 199 -28.50 15.82 65.76
N SER A 200 -28.26 16.91 66.50
CA SER A 200 -27.32 17.96 66.07
C SER A 200 -25.88 17.46 66.06
N GLY A 201 -25.45 16.70 67.09
CA GLY A 201 -24.11 16.12 67.14
C GLY A 201 -23.85 15.12 66.02
N ALA A 202 -24.82 14.27 65.69
CA ALA A 202 -24.73 13.35 64.54
C ALA A 202 -24.64 14.11 63.21
N ARG A 203 -25.34 15.24 63.06
CA ARG A 203 -25.28 16.07 61.86
C ARG A 203 -23.92 16.72 61.69
N ASP A 204 -23.35 17.26 62.77
CA ASP A 204 -22.04 17.91 62.73
C ASP A 204 -20.93 16.88 62.47
N ALA A 205 -21.01 15.69 63.09
CA ALA A 205 -20.11 14.56 62.80
C ALA A 205 -20.21 14.12 61.33
N ALA A 206 -21.42 14.03 60.76
CA ALA A 206 -21.63 13.71 59.35
C ALA A 206 -21.02 14.77 58.43
N TRP A 207 -21.17 16.06 58.76
CA TRP A 207 -20.57 17.17 58.00
C TRP A 207 -19.04 17.12 58.04
N HIS A 208 -18.43 16.83 59.20
CA HIS A 208 -16.99 16.65 59.31
C HIS A 208 -16.48 15.40 58.57
N ALA A 209 -17.25 14.31 58.59
CA ALA A 209 -16.95 13.10 57.82
C ALA A 209 -16.98 13.38 56.31
N GLU A 210 -17.98 14.12 55.82
CA GLU A 210 -18.07 14.56 54.42
C GLU A 210 -16.88 15.45 54.03
N GLY A 211 -16.52 16.41 54.89
CA GLY A 211 -15.35 17.27 54.69
C GLY A 211 -14.04 16.48 54.61
N SER A 212 -13.86 15.48 55.46
CA SER A 212 -12.70 14.59 55.47
C SER A 212 -12.66 13.67 54.25
N ALA A 213 -13.80 13.07 53.88
CA ALA A 213 -13.94 12.25 52.67
C ALA A 213 -13.62 13.06 51.39
N ALA A 214 -14.09 14.31 51.31
CA ALA A 214 -13.79 15.20 50.20
C ALA A 214 -12.29 15.56 50.11
N LYS A 215 -11.61 15.75 51.26
CA LYS A 215 -10.14 15.95 51.30
C LYS A 215 -9.41 14.70 50.82
N ALA A 216 -9.79 13.52 51.30
CA ALA A 216 -9.21 12.25 50.87
C ALA A 216 -9.40 12.00 49.36
N ALA A 217 -10.59 12.27 48.82
CA ALA A 217 -10.88 12.14 47.39
C ALA A 217 -10.07 13.12 46.53
N ARG A 218 -9.75 14.33 47.03
CA ARG A 218 -8.84 15.26 46.34
C ARG A 218 -7.39 14.77 46.39
N ALA A 219 -6.93 14.23 47.51
CA ALA A 219 -5.59 13.67 47.64
C ALA A 219 -5.39 12.45 46.72
N ALA A 220 -6.37 11.55 46.66
CA ALA A 220 -6.35 10.40 45.77
C ALA A 220 -6.26 10.80 44.29
N ARG A 221 -7.05 11.82 43.86
CA ARG A 221 -6.97 12.36 42.49
C ARG A 221 -5.60 12.95 42.17
N LYS A 222 -5.00 13.73 43.08
CA LYS A 222 -3.65 14.25 42.91
C LYS A 222 -2.59 13.14 42.81
N ALA A 223 -2.75 12.06 43.57
CA ALA A 223 -1.84 10.93 43.52
C ALA A 223 -1.93 10.18 42.17
N LEU A 224 -3.14 10.01 41.61
CA LEU A 224 -3.33 9.42 40.29
C LEU A 224 -2.74 10.30 39.19
N GLU A 225 -2.99 11.61 39.23
CA GLU A 225 -2.40 12.56 38.27
C GLU A 225 -0.87 12.52 38.31
N ALA A 226 -0.26 12.52 39.51
CA ALA A 226 1.18 12.40 39.68
C ALA A 226 1.74 11.09 39.09
N LEU A 227 1.02 9.98 39.27
CA LEU A 227 1.40 8.67 38.73
C LEU A 227 1.31 8.64 37.20
N GLU A 228 0.28 9.24 36.61
CA GLU A 228 0.15 9.38 35.15
C GLU A 228 1.28 10.24 34.57
N THR A 229 1.58 11.39 35.19
CA THR A 229 2.71 12.24 34.76
C THR A 229 4.04 11.50 34.87
N GLY A 230 4.31 10.82 35.99
CA GLY A 230 5.57 10.09 36.18
C GLY A 230 5.72 8.93 35.19
N ARG A 231 4.63 8.23 34.85
CA ARG A 231 4.64 7.18 33.84
C ARG A 231 4.92 7.74 32.44
N ASN A 232 4.30 8.86 32.08
CA ASN A 232 4.52 9.52 30.79
C ASN A 232 5.97 10.02 30.65
N GLU A 233 6.52 10.67 31.69
CA GLU A 233 7.92 11.10 31.69
C GLU A 233 8.89 9.93 31.58
N THR A 234 8.66 8.85 32.34
CA THR A 234 9.48 7.63 32.29
C THR A 234 9.45 7.01 30.89
N TRP A 235 8.27 6.95 30.26
CA TRP A 235 8.12 6.42 28.92
C TRP A 235 8.80 7.31 27.86
N GLN A 236 8.65 8.64 27.94
CA GLN A 236 9.33 9.57 27.04
C GLN A 236 10.85 9.50 27.16
N ASN A 237 11.38 9.38 28.38
CA ASN A 237 12.80 9.20 28.63
C ASN A 237 13.30 7.88 28.04
N ALA A 238 12.55 6.78 28.21
CA ALA A 238 12.89 5.49 27.63
C ALA A 238 12.91 5.53 26.09
N MET A 239 11.92 6.19 25.46
CA MET A 239 11.88 6.36 24.00
C MET A 239 13.04 7.23 23.49
N THR A 240 13.39 8.29 24.23
CA THR A 240 14.53 9.17 23.89
C THR A 240 15.85 8.42 23.95
N GLU A 241 16.07 7.60 24.98
CA GLU A 241 17.28 6.76 25.08
C GLU A 241 17.32 5.66 24.01
N ALA A 242 16.17 5.06 23.68
CA ALA A 242 16.07 4.10 22.58
C ALA A 242 16.42 4.75 21.22
N ASP A 243 15.97 5.98 20.97
CA ASP A 243 16.28 6.70 19.72
C ASP A 243 17.75 7.12 19.65
N LYS A 244 18.37 7.50 20.78
CA LYS A 244 19.82 7.69 20.88
C LYS A 244 20.58 6.40 20.55
N ALA A 245 20.16 5.25 21.06
CA ALA A 245 20.78 3.97 20.76
C ALA A 245 20.62 3.59 19.27
N LEU A 246 19.42 3.78 18.70
CA LEU A 246 19.16 3.52 17.29
C LEU A 246 19.95 4.44 16.36
N SER A 247 20.05 5.73 16.68
CA SER A 247 20.84 6.68 15.89
C SER A 247 22.35 6.36 15.95
N PHE A 248 22.84 5.92 17.12
CA PHE A 248 24.21 5.41 17.25
C PHE A 248 24.43 4.17 16.38
N MET A 249 23.54 3.17 16.45
CA MET A 249 23.61 1.97 15.61
C MET A 249 23.59 2.30 14.11
N LYS A 250 22.72 3.21 13.67
CA LYS A 250 22.68 3.67 12.28
C LYS A 250 23.98 4.32 11.85
N GLN A 251 24.61 5.12 12.70
CA GLN A 251 25.90 5.73 12.39
C GLN A 251 27.03 4.69 12.36
N THR A 252 27.04 3.71 13.26
CA THR A 252 28.05 2.64 13.26
C THR A 252 27.89 1.71 12.06
N ASP A 253 26.66 1.33 11.72
CA ASP A 253 26.36 0.53 10.53
C ASP A 253 26.70 1.28 9.26
N PHE A 254 26.40 2.59 9.20
CA PHE A 254 26.83 3.44 8.08
C PHE A 254 28.36 3.50 7.96
N ARG A 255 29.09 3.61 9.08
CA ARG A 255 30.57 3.58 9.10
C ARG A 255 31.14 2.23 8.71
N LEU A 256 30.56 1.12 9.18
CA LEU A 256 30.97 -0.24 8.80
C LEU A 256 30.67 -0.52 7.33
N ALA A 257 29.48 -0.14 6.86
CA ALA A 257 29.09 -0.23 5.47
C ALA A 257 30.03 0.59 4.57
N THR A 258 30.40 1.82 4.97
CA THR A 258 31.33 2.67 4.21
C THR A 258 32.80 2.25 4.36
N ALA A 259 33.21 1.61 5.45
CA ALA A 259 34.54 1.06 5.63
C ALA A 259 34.83 -0.12 4.68
N HIS A 260 33.81 -0.91 4.35
CA HIS A 260 33.89 -1.95 3.30
C HIS A 260 33.88 -1.40 1.86
N VAL A 261 33.71 -0.08 1.65
CA VAL A 261 33.73 0.57 0.31
C VAL A 261 35.14 0.95 -0.16
N LYS A 262 36.20 0.68 0.62
CA LYS A 262 37.59 0.83 0.12
C LYS A 262 38.00 -0.23 -0.91
N GLY A 263 37.14 -1.20 -1.20
CA GLY A 263 37.26 -2.05 -2.38
C GLY A 263 36.71 -1.36 -3.62
N PRO A 264 37.23 -1.64 -4.84
CA PRO A 264 36.62 -1.13 -6.06
C PRO A 264 35.13 -1.55 -6.10
N LYS A 265 34.23 -0.58 -6.32
CA LYS A 265 32.79 -0.85 -6.42
C LYS A 265 32.55 -2.03 -7.37
N PRO A 266 31.74 -3.03 -7.01
CA PRO A 266 31.42 -4.11 -7.94
C PRO A 266 30.81 -3.51 -9.21
N TRP A 267 31.16 -4.05 -10.37
CA TRP A 267 30.79 -3.48 -11.68
C TRP A 267 29.28 -3.23 -11.82
N ARG A 268 28.45 -4.06 -11.17
CA ARG A 268 26.98 -3.93 -11.14
C ARG A 268 26.53 -2.60 -10.54
N ILE A 269 27.17 -2.17 -9.45
CA ILE A 269 26.85 -0.89 -8.80
C ILE A 269 27.30 0.26 -9.70
N GLN A 270 28.48 0.15 -10.32
CA GLN A 270 28.95 1.17 -11.28
C GLN A 270 28.02 1.29 -12.49
N ALA A 271 27.51 0.16 -13.01
CA ALA A 271 26.55 0.13 -14.11
C ALA A 271 25.20 0.73 -13.73
N ALA A 272 24.69 0.43 -12.53
CA ALA A 272 23.46 1.03 -12.03
C ALA A 272 23.62 2.55 -11.80
N GLU A 273 24.75 3.00 -11.25
CA GLU A 273 25.05 4.43 -11.06
C GLU A 273 25.14 5.18 -12.40
N ALA A 274 25.87 4.63 -13.38
CA ALA A 274 25.99 5.23 -14.71
C ALA A 274 24.63 5.27 -15.44
N ALA A 275 23.84 4.20 -15.35
CA ALA A 275 22.49 4.15 -15.91
C ALA A 275 21.57 5.21 -15.29
N ARG A 276 21.60 5.38 -13.96
CA ARG A 276 20.85 6.43 -13.26
C ARG A 276 21.30 7.82 -13.68
N ALA A 277 22.61 8.08 -13.70
CA ALA A 277 23.18 9.36 -14.10
C ALA A 277 22.79 9.73 -15.54
N ALA A 278 22.77 8.77 -16.46
CA ALA A 278 22.35 8.99 -17.85
C ALA A 278 20.84 9.22 -18.01
N ALA A 279 20.02 8.56 -17.19
CA ALA A 279 18.57 8.74 -17.18
C ALA A 279 18.13 10.05 -16.48
N GLN A 280 18.94 10.57 -15.56
CA GLN A 280 18.63 11.70 -14.70
C GLN A 280 18.10 12.96 -15.42
N PRO A 281 18.72 13.47 -16.51
CA PRO A 281 18.19 14.67 -17.17
C PRO A 281 16.79 14.47 -17.77
N TYR A 282 16.44 13.25 -18.18
CA TYR A 282 15.10 12.95 -18.70
C TYR A 282 14.05 12.89 -17.58
N LEU A 283 14.45 12.35 -16.42
CA LEU A 283 13.59 12.30 -15.24
C LEU A 283 13.35 13.71 -14.68
N GLU A 284 14.39 14.53 -14.59
CA GLU A 284 14.30 15.94 -14.17
C GLU A 284 13.45 16.77 -15.14
N ALA A 285 13.62 16.57 -16.45
CA ALA A 285 12.78 17.21 -17.45
C ALA A 285 11.31 16.78 -17.33
N HIS A 286 11.05 15.48 -17.09
CA HIS A 286 9.70 14.98 -16.86
C HIS A 286 9.07 15.61 -15.60
N THR A 287 9.79 15.68 -14.48
CA THR A 287 9.28 16.32 -13.25
C THR A 287 9.00 17.81 -13.46
N HIS A 288 9.91 18.54 -14.11
CA HIS A 288 9.70 19.95 -14.40
C HIS A 288 8.50 20.17 -15.31
N LEU A 289 8.31 19.33 -16.33
CA LEU A 289 7.17 19.42 -17.24
C LEU A 289 5.85 19.11 -16.50
N ALA A 290 5.86 18.10 -15.63
CA ALA A 290 4.71 17.75 -14.78
C ALA A 290 4.34 18.87 -13.80
N GLU A 291 5.31 19.62 -13.28
CA GLU A 291 5.07 20.76 -12.38
C GLU A 291 4.61 22.03 -13.13
N THR A 292 5.11 22.25 -14.34
CA THR A 292 4.87 23.51 -15.08
C THR A 292 3.61 23.48 -15.93
N LEU A 293 3.25 22.34 -16.53
CA LEU A 293 2.08 22.22 -17.41
C LEU A 293 0.76 22.63 -16.70
N PRO A 294 0.42 22.10 -15.51
CA PRO A 294 -0.83 22.46 -14.85
C PRO A 294 -0.91 23.95 -14.54
N ASN A 295 0.22 24.60 -14.25
CA ASN A 295 0.27 26.02 -13.93
C ASN A 295 0.06 26.89 -15.17
N LEU A 296 0.69 26.55 -16.30
CA LEU A 296 0.50 27.27 -17.57
C LEU A 296 -0.94 27.15 -18.06
N ASP A 297 -1.51 25.95 -18.00
CA ASP A 297 -2.88 25.69 -18.46
C ASP A 297 -3.92 26.32 -17.53
N ARG A 298 -3.68 26.31 -16.22
CA ARG A 298 -4.51 27.03 -15.24
C ARG A 298 -4.46 28.54 -15.48
N GLN A 299 -3.29 29.10 -15.78
CA GLN A 299 -3.16 30.52 -16.06
C GLN A 299 -3.87 30.92 -17.36
N ALA A 300 -3.71 30.12 -18.43
CA ALA A 300 -4.37 30.35 -19.71
C ALA A 300 -5.90 30.25 -19.58
N SER A 301 -6.41 29.22 -18.89
CA SER A 301 -7.85 29.05 -18.64
C SER A 301 -8.44 30.16 -17.76
N MET A 302 -7.71 30.62 -16.73
CA MET A 302 -8.13 31.77 -15.92
C MET A 302 -8.22 33.06 -16.74
N GLN A 303 -7.23 33.32 -17.62
CA GLN A 303 -7.24 34.50 -18.48
C GLN A 303 -8.40 34.46 -19.49
N ALA A 304 -8.63 33.30 -20.12
CA ALA A 304 -9.72 33.11 -21.07
C ALA A 304 -11.10 33.23 -20.39
N SER A 305 -11.27 32.62 -19.21
CA SER A 305 -12.50 32.75 -18.39
C SER A 305 -12.74 34.19 -17.95
N LYS A 306 -11.70 34.91 -17.53
CA LYS A 306 -11.80 36.33 -17.17
C LYS A 306 -12.23 37.17 -18.38
N ALA A 307 -11.62 36.97 -19.55
CA ALA A 307 -11.99 37.69 -20.76
C ALA A 307 -13.45 37.41 -21.18
N ALA A 308 -13.91 36.16 -21.05
CA ALA A 308 -15.30 35.79 -21.31
C ALA A 308 -16.26 36.52 -20.35
N LYS A 309 -15.96 36.55 -19.05
CA LYS A 309 -16.76 37.28 -18.04
C LYS A 309 -16.81 38.78 -18.30
N ASP A 310 -15.68 39.39 -18.68
CA ASP A 310 -15.61 40.82 -18.99
C ASP A 310 -16.44 41.17 -20.23
N LEU A 311 -16.46 40.31 -21.26
CA LEU A 311 -17.32 40.47 -22.45
C LEU A 311 -18.79 40.27 -22.10
N GLN A 312 -19.11 39.27 -21.27
CA GLN A 312 -20.48 39.04 -20.83
C GLN A 312 -21.04 40.24 -20.05
N ALA A 313 -20.25 40.81 -19.13
CA ALA A 313 -20.64 42.02 -18.40
C ALA A 313 -20.90 43.21 -19.32
N LYS A 314 -20.07 43.40 -20.37
CA LYS A 314 -20.30 44.43 -21.40
C LYS A 314 -21.58 44.19 -22.20
N ALA A 315 -21.86 42.93 -22.57
CA ALA A 315 -23.08 42.58 -23.27
C ALA A 315 -24.32 42.92 -22.44
N ASP A 316 -24.28 42.64 -21.13
CA ASP A 316 -25.39 42.94 -20.23
C ASP A 316 -25.54 44.46 -19.97
N GLU A 317 -24.43 45.21 -19.90
CA GLU A 317 -24.47 46.68 -19.88
C GLU A 317 -25.13 47.25 -21.15
N LEU A 318 -24.79 46.73 -22.34
CA LEU A 318 -25.41 47.15 -23.60
C LEU A 318 -26.91 46.83 -23.64
N LYS A 319 -27.35 45.67 -23.14
CA LYS A 319 -28.78 45.33 -23.01
C LYS A 319 -29.51 46.33 -22.12
N THR A 320 -28.94 46.69 -20.97
CA THR A 320 -29.58 47.68 -20.08
C THR A 320 -29.67 49.06 -20.75
N LYS A 321 -28.63 49.49 -21.48
CA LYS A 321 -28.66 50.74 -22.28
C LYS A 321 -29.74 50.70 -23.35
N ALA A 322 -29.88 49.60 -24.08
CA ALA A 322 -30.93 49.44 -25.09
C ALA A 322 -32.34 49.55 -24.48
N ALA A 323 -32.56 48.92 -23.31
CA ALA A 323 -33.82 49.04 -22.58
C ALA A 323 -34.14 50.49 -22.18
N VAL A 324 -33.12 51.26 -21.75
CA VAL A 324 -33.27 52.70 -21.46
C VAL A 324 -33.59 53.51 -22.72
N LEU A 325 -32.98 53.20 -23.87
CA LEU A 325 -33.25 53.87 -25.15
C LEU A 325 -34.68 53.64 -25.64
N ARG A 326 -35.21 52.40 -25.52
CA ARG A 326 -36.62 52.10 -25.81
C ARG A 326 -37.57 52.93 -24.95
N ARG A 327 -37.30 53.02 -23.65
CA ARG A 327 -38.11 53.86 -22.74
C ARG A 327 -38.11 55.35 -23.11
N ARG A 328 -37.11 55.81 -23.87
CA ARG A 328 -36.99 57.19 -24.37
C ARG A 328 -37.55 57.38 -25.79
N GLY A 329 -38.17 56.35 -26.38
CA GLY A 329 -38.73 56.39 -27.74
C GLY A 329 -37.67 56.40 -28.85
N LYS A 330 -36.44 55.92 -28.57
CA LYS A 330 -35.34 55.85 -29.54
C LYS A 330 -35.15 54.41 -30.04
N ASP A 331 -36.15 53.86 -30.71
CA ASP A 331 -36.22 52.42 -31.02
C ASP A 331 -35.09 51.96 -31.96
N THR A 332 -34.76 52.73 -33.00
CA THR A 332 -33.67 52.38 -33.94
C THR A 332 -32.30 52.31 -33.26
N SER A 333 -32.04 53.24 -32.32
CA SER A 333 -30.80 53.23 -31.53
C SER A 333 -30.78 52.07 -30.54
N ALA A 334 -31.94 51.72 -29.97
CA ALA A 334 -32.05 50.58 -29.08
C ALA A 334 -31.81 49.25 -29.80
N GLU A 335 -32.38 49.08 -30.99
CA GLU A 335 -32.21 47.88 -31.82
C GLU A 335 -30.75 47.69 -32.24
N LEU A 336 -30.08 48.75 -32.67
CA LEU A 336 -28.63 48.71 -32.97
C LEU A 336 -27.81 48.33 -31.72
N THR A 337 -28.16 48.89 -30.56
CA THR A 337 -27.48 48.58 -29.29
C THR A 337 -27.70 47.12 -28.88
N GLU A 338 -28.88 46.55 -29.12
CA GLU A 338 -29.15 45.13 -28.90
C GLU A 338 -28.37 44.21 -29.84
N GLN A 339 -28.22 44.61 -31.11
CA GLN A 339 -27.37 43.86 -32.04
C GLN A 339 -25.91 43.81 -31.55
N PHE A 340 -25.36 44.94 -31.10
CA PHE A 340 -24.03 44.98 -30.48
C PHE A 340 -23.94 44.13 -29.21
N ALA A 341 -24.98 44.16 -28.36
CA ALA A 341 -25.04 43.32 -27.18
C ALA A 341 -25.03 41.83 -27.52
N SER A 342 -25.80 41.42 -28.54
CA SER A 342 -25.88 40.04 -29.03
C SER A 342 -24.54 39.56 -29.58
N GLN A 343 -23.88 40.37 -30.42
CA GLN A 343 -22.53 40.06 -30.93
C GLN A 343 -21.50 39.95 -29.80
N THR A 344 -21.56 40.84 -28.81
CA THR A 344 -20.64 40.79 -27.66
C THR A 344 -20.88 39.53 -26.81
N ALA A 345 -22.13 39.12 -26.63
CA ALA A 345 -22.47 37.88 -25.92
C ALA A 345 -22.00 36.63 -26.68
N GLN A 346 -22.12 36.61 -28.02
CA GLN A 346 -21.56 35.53 -28.84
C GLN A 346 -20.04 35.43 -28.69
N GLN A 347 -19.34 36.56 -28.74
CA GLN A 347 -17.89 36.59 -28.50
C GLN A 347 -17.52 36.10 -27.08
N ALA A 348 -18.33 36.42 -26.07
CA ALA A 348 -18.13 35.91 -24.71
C ALA A 348 -18.26 34.37 -24.67
N ALA A 349 -19.30 33.82 -25.30
CA ALA A 349 -19.53 32.38 -25.38
C ALA A 349 -18.40 31.64 -26.13
N GLU A 350 -17.92 32.20 -27.24
CA GLU A 350 -16.78 31.65 -27.98
C GLU A 350 -15.51 31.61 -27.12
N LYS A 351 -15.24 32.66 -26.35
CA LYS A 351 -14.09 32.70 -25.43
C LYS A 351 -14.21 31.72 -24.28
N GLU A 352 -15.43 31.52 -23.76
CA GLU A 352 -15.68 30.50 -22.74
C GLU A 352 -15.48 29.09 -23.28
N GLN A 353 -15.98 28.81 -24.48
CA GLN A 353 -15.79 27.50 -25.12
C GLN A 353 -14.31 27.25 -25.40
N ALA A 354 -13.59 28.23 -25.94
CA ALA A 354 -12.15 28.13 -26.11
C ALA A 354 -11.45 27.82 -24.79
N ALA A 355 -11.83 28.46 -23.67
CA ALA A 355 -11.24 28.16 -22.35
C ALA A 355 -11.45 26.70 -21.93
N LYS A 356 -12.63 26.12 -22.21
CA LYS A 356 -12.94 24.70 -21.95
C LYS A 356 -12.10 23.79 -22.85
N ASP A 357 -11.97 24.11 -24.13
CA ASP A 357 -11.19 23.34 -25.09
C ASP A 357 -9.70 23.33 -24.71
N TRP A 358 -9.16 24.46 -24.23
CA TRP A 358 -7.79 24.56 -23.70
C TRP A 358 -7.58 23.65 -22.49
N LEU A 359 -8.53 23.59 -21.55
CA LEU A 359 -8.45 22.69 -20.39
C LEU A 359 -8.52 21.21 -20.81
N ALA A 360 -9.35 20.86 -21.78
CA ALA A 360 -9.41 19.50 -22.31
C ALA A 360 -8.11 19.10 -23.01
N ALA A 361 -7.54 20.00 -23.82
CA ALA A 361 -6.26 19.80 -24.48
C ALA A 361 -5.10 19.67 -23.48
N ALA A 362 -5.11 20.48 -22.41
CA ALA A 362 -4.17 20.40 -21.29
C ALA A 362 -4.15 19.00 -20.66
N HIS A 363 -5.32 18.47 -20.30
CA HIS A 363 -5.43 17.11 -19.74
C HIS A 363 -4.92 16.04 -20.71
N SER A 364 -5.22 16.15 -22.01
CA SER A 364 -4.71 15.21 -23.01
C SER A 364 -3.19 15.31 -23.16
N ASN A 365 -2.61 16.51 -23.14
CA ASN A 365 -1.17 16.72 -23.22
C ASN A 365 -0.44 16.23 -21.97
N GLU A 366 -1.03 16.43 -20.79
CA GLU A 366 -0.51 15.88 -19.53
C GLU A 366 -0.45 14.34 -19.61
N GLN A 367 -1.52 13.71 -20.10
CA GLN A 367 -1.59 12.27 -20.25
C GLN A 367 -0.54 11.75 -21.26
N LYS A 368 -0.41 12.39 -22.43
CA LYS A 368 0.64 12.05 -23.41
C LYS A 368 2.06 12.29 -22.89
N ALA A 369 2.26 13.33 -22.09
CA ALA A 369 3.55 13.63 -21.49
C ALA A 369 3.94 12.58 -20.43
N ARG A 370 2.96 12.08 -19.67
CA ARG A 370 3.12 10.95 -18.75
C ARG A 370 3.44 9.66 -19.50
N ASP A 371 2.77 9.41 -20.62
CA ASP A 371 2.70 8.05 -21.15
C ASP A 371 3.91 7.62 -21.99
N GLU A 372 4.59 8.49 -22.78
CA GLU A 372 5.32 7.89 -23.93
C GLU A 372 6.76 8.32 -24.21
N ARG A 373 7.28 9.49 -23.82
CA ARG A 373 8.61 9.92 -24.37
C ARG A 373 9.74 10.05 -23.38
N TYR A 374 9.49 10.53 -22.17
CA TYR A 374 10.57 10.74 -21.21
C TYR A 374 11.04 9.44 -20.57
N LEU A 375 10.11 8.53 -20.29
CA LEU A 375 10.43 7.22 -19.73
C LEU A 375 11.18 6.34 -20.73
N GLU A 376 10.76 6.33 -21.99
CA GLU A 376 11.46 5.60 -23.06
C GLU A 376 12.88 6.14 -23.26
N ASN A 377 13.04 7.46 -23.36
CA ASN A 377 14.36 8.07 -23.53
C ASN A 377 15.26 7.84 -22.30
N ALA A 378 14.70 7.90 -21.08
CA ALA A 378 15.43 7.56 -19.86
C ALA A 378 15.90 6.11 -19.87
N GLN A 379 15.06 5.17 -20.31
CA GLN A 379 15.42 3.75 -20.44
C GLN A 379 16.50 3.53 -21.49
N VAL A 380 16.39 4.15 -22.66
CA VAL A 380 17.39 4.05 -23.74
C VAL A 380 18.74 4.62 -23.27
N ALA A 381 18.74 5.79 -22.63
CA ALA A 381 19.95 6.42 -22.09
C ALA A 381 20.61 5.53 -21.00
N ALA A 382 19.81 4.97 -20.11
CA ALA A 382 20.27 4.02 -19.10
C ALA A 382 20.92 2.76 -19.73
N GLN A 383 20.30 2.20 -20.76
CA GLN A 383 20.82 1.04 -21.48
C GLN A 383 22.13 1.36 -22.21
N GLN A 384 22.21 2.51 -22.88
CA GLN A 384 23.43 2.95 -23.57
C GLN A 384 24.58 3.18 -22.58
N ALA A 385 24.32 3.82 -21.44
CA ALA A 385 25.32 4.03 -20.39
C ALA A 385 25.83 2.70 -19.80
N ALA A 386 24.93 1.73 -19.60
CA ALA A 386 25.31 0.39 -19.15
C ALA A 386 26.18 -0.35 -20.19
N GLN A 387 25.92 -0.17 -21.48
CA GLN A 387 26.72 -0.78 -22.56
C GLN A 387 28.10 -0.16 -22.74
N GLN A 388 28.25 1.14 -22.47
CA GLN A 388 29.53 1.85 -22.58
C GLN A 388 30.53 1.47 -21.48
N LEU A 389 30.05 0.95 -20.36
CA LEU A 389 30.91 0.42 -19.30
C LEU A 389 31.56 -0.89 -19.77
N LYS A 390 32.81 -0.79 -20.20
CA LYS A 390 33.64 -1.95 -20.52
C LYS A 390 33.74 -2.86 -19.29
N LEU A 391 33.25 -4.09 -19.42
CA LEU A 391 33.41 -5.11 -18.39
C LEU A 391 34.92 -5.26 -18.07
N PRO A 392 35.31 -5.32 -16.79
CA PRO A 392 36.70 -5.57 -16.41
C PRO A 392 37.21 -6.82 -17.14
N GLN A 393 38.45 -6.80 -17.63
CA GLN A 393 39.04 -7.92 -18.41
C GLN A 393 38.89 -9.29 -17.73
N ARG A 394 38.79 -9.34 -16.40
CA ARG A 394 38.57 -10.57 -15.61
C ARG A 394 37.23 -11.26 -15.92
N TYR A 395 36.25 -10.52 -16.44
CA TYR A 395 34.92 -11.02 -16.85
C TYR A 395 34.75 -11.12 -18.37
N GLN A 396 35.76 -10.73 -19.15
CA GLN A 396 35.73 -11.04 -20.58
C GLN A 396 35.92 -12.55 -20.69
N PRO A 397 35.07 -13.27 -21.44
CA PRO A 397 35.30 -14.68 -21.69
C PRO A 397 36.71 -14.80 -22.25
N ARG A 398 37.61 -15.47 -21.53
CA ARG A 398 38.95 -15.77 -22.05
C ARG A 398 38.70 -16.46 -23.38
N GLY A 399 39.03 -15.77 -24.46
CA GLY A 399 38.89 -16.33 -25.80
C GLY A 399 39.53 -17.70 -25.78
N SER A 400 38.78 -18.70 -26.25
CA SER A 400 39.13 -20.11 -26.31
C SER A 400 40.27 -20.39 -27.31
N ASN A 401 41.21 -19.46 -27.46
CA ASN A 401 42.37 -19.56 -28.32
C ASN A 401 43.42 -20.41 -27.57
N GLY A 402 43.21 -21.73 -27.49
CA GLY A 402 44.19 -22.61 -26.87
C GLY A 402 43.77 -24.04 -26.54
N CYS A 403 42.68 -24.59 -27.09
CA CYS A 403 42.34 -26.00 -26.90
C CYS A 403 42.15 -26.74 -28.23
N ASP A 404 43.08 -26.57 -29.18
CA ASP A 404 43.07 -27.33 -30.44
C ASP A 404 43.89 -28.63 -30.39
N GLN A 405 44.59 -28.95 -29.29
CA GLN A 405 45.34 -30.21 -29.20
C GLN A 405 45.24 -30.84 -27.81
N GLY A 406 44.33 -31.81 -27.66
CA GLY A 406 44.62 -32.98 -26.81
C GLY A 406 43.94 -33.11 -25.44
N CYS A 407 42.93 -32.31 -25.07
CA CYS A 407 42.21 -32.54 -23.81
C CYS A 407 41.01 -33.48 -24.00
N ALA A 408 41.29 -34.77 -24.15
CA ALA A 408 40.33 -35.83 -23.86
C ALA A 408 40.36 -36.14 -22.35
N ALA A 409 39.18 -36.34 -21.77
CA ALA A 409 38.91 -36.92 -20.46
C ALA A 409 39.15 -36.07 -19.19
N SER A 410 38.12 -35.34 -18.76
CA SER A 410 37.45 -35.54 -17.46
C SER A 410 36.33 -34.54 -17.26
N SER A 411 35.11 -35.00 -17.51
CA SER A 411 33.88 -34.23 -17.48
C SER A 411 33.34 -34.09 -16.04
N HIS A 412 34.01 -33.33 -15.17
CA HIS A 412 33.35 -32.72 -14.02
C HIS A 412 33.04 -31.25 -14.34
N LEU A 413 32.00 -31.07 -15.14
CA LEU A 413 31.38 -29.78 -15.43
C LEU A 413 30.75 -29.23 -14.15
N ILE A 414 31.47 -28.34 -13.46
CA ILE A 414 30.82 -27.30 -12.66
C ILE A 414 30.12 -26.39 -13.67
N ARG A 415 28.84 -26.69 -13.94
CA ARG A 415 27.95 -25.80 -14.68
C ARG A 415 27.78 -24.53 -13.86
N PHE A 416 28.46 -23.46 -14.27
CA PHE A 416 28.00 -22.13 -13.90
C PHE A 416 26.65 -21.89 -14.60
N PRO A 417 25.63 -21.37 -13.89
CA PRO A 417 24.35 -21.07 -14.50
C PRO A 417 24.57 -20.08 -15.64
N ASP A 418 24.06 -20.42 -16.82
CA ASP A 418 23.99 -19.51 -17.96
C ASP A 418 23.28 -18.22 -17.49
N PHE A 419 24.04 -17.12 -17.43
CA PHE A 419 23.51 -15.79 -17.19
C PHE A 419 22.56 -15.43 -18.34
N ARG A 420 21.27 -15.70 -18.17
CA ARG A 420 20.24 -15.26 -19.11
C ARG A 420 20.11 -13.74 -18.99
N THR A 421 20.10 -13.08 -20.13
CA THR A 421 19.79 -11.65 -20.31
C THR A 421 18.44 -11.23 -19.69
N SER A 422 17.59 -12.19 -19.29
CA SER A 422 16.36 -11.96 -18.55
C SER A 422 16.58 -11.42 -17.13
N GLU A 423 17.63 -11.82 -16.42
CA GLU A 423 17.89 -11.34 -15.04
C GLU A 423 18.34 -9.88 -15.03
N VAL A 424 19.15 -9.45 -16.00
CA VAL A 424 19.57 -8.04 -16.11
C VAL A 424 18.36 -7.16 -16.44
N ARG A 425 17.40 -7.65 -17.23
CA ARG A 425 16.14 -6.96 -17.49
C ARG A 425 15.25 -6.90 -16.24
N SER A 426 15.14 -7.97 -15.44
CA SER A 426 14.30 -7.93 -14.24
C SER A 426 14.83 -6.97 -13.18
N PHE A 427 16.16 -6.92 -12.96
CA PHE A 427 16.75 -5.97 -12.01
C PHE A 427 16.62 -4.51 -12.46
N ALA A 428 16.76 -4.22 -13.76
CA ALA A 428 16.56 -2.88 -14.29
C ALA A 428 15.09 -2.44 -14.17
N LEU A 429 14.14 -3.34 -14.48
CA LEU A 429 12.71 -3.07 -14.35
C LEU A 429 12.29 -2.89 -12.89
N GLU A 430 12.81 -3.69 -11.96
CA GLU A 430 12.52 -3.55 -10.52
C GLU A 430 13.06 -2.23 -9.95
N GLY A 431 14.27 -1.82 -10.37
CA GLY A 431 14.83 -0.52 -9.99
C GLY A 431 14.00 0.67 -10.51
N ILE A 432 13.46 0.58 -11.73
CA ILE A 432 12.56 1.58 -12.30
C ILE A 432 11.21 1.58 -11.54
N ARG A 433 10.66 0.40 -11.23
CA ARG A 433 9.40 0.25 -10.51
C ARG A 433 9.45 0.87 -9.11
N GLN A 434 10.53 0.62 -8.37
CA GLN A 434 10.78 1.23 -7.05
C GLN A 434 10.92 2.76 -7.15
N ALA A 435 11.59 3.28 -8.20
CA ALA A 435 11.70 4.72 -8.42
C ALA A 435 10.34 5.38 -8.72
N VAL A 436 9.46 4.71 -9.49
CA VAL A 436 8.09 5.18 -9.77
C VAL A 436 7.22 5.17 -8.52
N ILE A 437 7.31 4.13 -7.68
CA ILE A 437 6.61 4.07 -6.38
C ILE A 437 7.05 5.21 -5.48
N TRP A 438 8.36 5.47 -5.41
CA TRP A 438 8.92 6.55 -4.60
C TRP A 438 8.51 7.95 -5.09
N ALA A 439 8.42 8.14 -6.41
CA ALA A 439 7.91 9.38 -7.00
C ALA A 439 6.41 9.60 -6.71
N ARG A 440 5.58 8.55 -6.77
CA ARG A 440 4.16 8.62 -6.42
C ARG A 440 3.93 8.94 -4.95
N ALA A 441 4.70 8.33 -4.04
CA ALA A 441 4.60 8.57 -2.60
C ALA A 441 5.01 10.00 -2.18
N ARG A 442 5.71 10.75 -3.04
CA ARG A 442 6.09 12.14 -2.82
C ARG A 442 5.09 13.16 -3.38
N SER A 443 4.19 12.71 -4.26
CA SER A 443 3.19 13.55 -4.92
C SER A 443 1.82 13.52 -4.24
N ILE A 444 1.64 12.62 -3.28
CA ILE A 444 0.53 12.58 -2.31
C ILE A 444 1.03 13.30 -1.07
#